data_AF-A0A971DXC9-F1
#
_entry.id   AF-A0A971DXC9-F1
#
_cell.length_a   1.000
_cell.length_b   1.000
_cell.length_c   1.000
_cell.angle_alpha   90.00
_cell.angle_beta   90.00
_cell.angle_gamma   90.00
#
_symmetry.space_group_name_H-M   'P 1'
#
loop_
_entity.id
_entity.type
_entity.pdbx_description
1 polymer ?
#
loop_
_entity_poly.entity_id
_entity_poly.type
_entity_poly.pdbx_seq_one_letter_code
_entity_poly.pdbx_strand_id
1 'polypeptide(L)'
;MNKILKNAYSDLFIFLKKPVDAPTNNRPIASKAKRLFTILLLDVSLMAICLLLLKIIESTGLYSTNDNKLNELLKTMPAAVFAILGVLIIPLIEEVIFRLYLRYNTNYLLRFLVSLSFVAGKKNKVRVEAWVKKIWHQQYRYIFYLAALLFGFIHIFNYEYDLKMLILFPLITIPQIVGGILLGYLRVRFNLIWGFFLHALHNAIFLLPVIFLAASANKVEVNDNGQYIKIEKSLLKEKTGMSFYKDSISITNSSLKDIVSATTGYNAQFIESNNENLLAEKYNLYYKNRADSTSLNKTKINEQLTKFCHFELSIEQRSEGVLKLIIEDTLKLNQHKVDEGKGWVRFPKDSTIFHNIPFQALASLLQTPTQKKVFSNDTLQARFNITLQATEPEKLNEQLTSVYGLRLIDSTAEVEHLVIKFNAPK
;
A
#
# COMPACT_ATOMS: atom_id res chain seq x y z
N MET A 1 -40.07 -15.03 14.93
CA MET A 1 -38.95 -14.06 14.78
C MET A 1 -39.32 -12.65 15.27
N ASN A 2 -40.47 -12.11 14.86
CA ASN A 2 -40.91 -10.73 15.13
C ASN A 2 -41.02 -10.34 16.63
N LYS A 3 -41.65 -11.18 17.49
CA LYS A 3 -41.76 -10.94 18.94
C LYS A 3 -40.41 -10.87 19.66
N ILE A 4 -39.40 -11.57 19.14
CA ILE A 4 -38.08 -11.69 19.77
C ILE A 4 -37.19 -10.50 19.42
N LEU A 5 -37.24 -10.05 18.15
CA LEU A 5 -36.63 -8.79 17.70
C LEU A 5 -37.21 -7.61 18.49
N LYS A 6 -38.54 -7.55 18.64
CA LYS A 6 -39.25 -6.51 19.39
C LYS A 6 -38.78 -6.43 20.85
N ASN A 7 -38.60 -7.58 21.52
CA ASN A 7 -38.07 -7.62 22.88
C ASN A 7 -36.62 -7.15 22.96
N ALA A 8 -35.81 -7.45 21.94
CA ALA A 8 -34.40 -7.09 21.97
C ALA A 8 -34.15 -5.58 21.83
N TYR A 9 -34.85 -4.95 20.89
CA TYR A 9 -34.84 -3.51 20.71
C TYR A 9 -35.46 -2.77 21.89
N SER A 10 -36.54 -3.30 22.45
CA SER A 10 -37.16 -2.73 23.64
C SER A 10 -36.21 -2.74 24.84
N ASP A 11 -35.53 -3.87 25.11
CA ASP A 11 -34.53 -3.97 26.18
C ASP A 11 -33.38 -2.97 26.00
N LEU A 12 -32.87 -2.83 24.76
CA LEU A 12 -31.84 -1.87 24.43
C LEU A 12 -32.33 -0.44 24.67
N PHE A 13 -33.49 -0.08 24.12
CA PHE A 13 -34.06 1.26 24.24
C PHE A 13 -34.33 1.66 25.70
N ILE A 14 -34.85 0.72 26.51
CA ILE A 14 -35.03 0.92 27.95
C ILE A 14 -33.69 1.16 28.63
N PHE A 15 -32.66 0.38 28.29
CA PHE A 15 -31.32 0.58 28.82
C PHE A 15 -30.73 1.92 28.42
N LEU A 16 -30.84 2.33 27.15
CA LEU A 16 -30.31 3.61 26.69
C LEU A 16 -30.99 4.79 27.39
N LYS A 17 -32.30 4.73 27.64
CA LYS A 17 -32.99 5.77 28.42
C LYS A 17 -32.41 5.95 29.83
N LYS A 18 -32.04 4.86 30.48
CA LYS A 18 -31.50 4.87 31.85
C LYS A 18 -30.48 3.74 32.02
N PRO A 19 -29.21 3.96 31.63
CA PRO A 19 -28.17 2.95 31.75
C PRO A 19 -27.98 2.61 33.22
N VAL A 20 -27.81 1.32 33.52
CA VAL A 20 -27.50 0.83 34.87
C VAL A 20 -26.48 -0.30 34.79
N ASP A 21 -25.51 -0.32 35.71
CA ASP A 21 -24.53 -1.41 35.86
C ASP A 21 -25.22 -2.66 36.41
N ALA A 22 -25.97 -3.35 35.56
CA ALA A 22 -26.75 -4.53 35.91
C ALA A 22 -26.54 -5.62 34.85
N PRO A 23 -25.82 -6.70 35.19
CA PRO A 23 -25.61 -7.82 34.29
C PRO A 23 -26.84 -8.75 34.26
N THR A 24 -27.02 -9.42 33.12
CA THR A 24 -28.03 -10.46 32.88
C THR A 24 -27.34 -11.83 32.78
N ASN A 25 -26.55 -12.17 33.80
CA ASN A 25 -25.60 -13.29 33.74
C ASN A 25 -26.25 -14.67 33.60
N ASN A 26 -27.48 -14.86 34.08
CA ASN A 26 -28.16 -16.17 34.15
C ASN A 26 -28.82 -16.61 32.83
N ARG A 27 -28.53 -15.95 31.70
CA ARG A 27 -29.04 -16.38 30.39
C ARG A 27 -28.13 -17.45 29.75
N PRO A 28 -28.70 -18.50 29.13
CA PRO A 28 -27.94 -19.48 28.36
C PRO A 28 -27.12 -18.82 27.25
N ILE A 29 -26.00 -19.45 26.85
CA ILE A 29 -25.11 -18.94 25.78
C ILE A 29 -25.89 -18.69 24.49
N ALA A 30 -26.79 -19.60 24.10
CA ALA A 30 -27.64 -19.43 22.92
C ALA A 30 -28.49 -18.14 22.96
N SER A 31 -28.99 -17.75 24.14
CA SER A 31 -29.75 -16.51 24.30
C SER A 31 -28.87 -15.26 24.21
N LYS A 32 -27.62 -15.34 24.67
CA LYS A 32 -26.62 -14.28 24.56
C LYS A 32 -26.15 -14.12 23.10
N ALA A 33 -25.88 -15.22 22.40
CA ALA A 33 -25.56 -15.25 20.97
C ALA A 33 -26.69 -14.66 20.13
N LYS A 34 -27.93 -15.05 20.41
CA LYS A 34 -29.10 -14.45 19.75
C LYS A 34 -29.17 -12.93 19.95
N ARG A 35 -28.87 -12.47 21.17
CA ARG A 35 -28.81 -11.03 21.45
C ARG A 35 -27.69 -10.35 20.67
N LEU A 36 -26.49 -10.94 20.65
CA LEU A 36 -25.34 -10.47 19.86
C LEU A 36 -25.75 -10.25 18.40
N PHE A 37 -26.28 -11.27 17.71
CA PHE A 37 -26.67 -11.14 16.30
C PHE A 37 -27.82 -10.16 16.06
N THR A 38 -28.74 -9.99 17.02
CA THR A 38 -29.79 -8.97 16.91
C THR A 38 -29.20 -7.55 16.99
N ILE A 39 -28.24 -7.34 17.90
CA ILE A 39 -27.53 -6.06 18.03
C ILE A 39 -26.60 -5.83 16.83
N LEU A 40 -25.96 -6.88 16.29
CA LEU A 40 -25.17 -6.78 15.06
C LEU A 40 -26.01 -6.35 13.86
N LEU A 41 -27.22 -6.90 13.71
CA LEU A 41 -28.12 -6.46 12.63
C LEU A 41 -28.50 -4.98 12.77
N LEU A 42 -28.74 -4.52 14.00
CA LEU A 42 -28.99 -3.11 14.28
C LEU A 42 -27.78 -2.25 13.95
N ASP A 43 -26.61 -2.69 14.41
CA ASP A 43 -25.32 -2.03 14.20
C ASP A 43 -25.06 -1.83 12.71
N VAL A 44 -25.20 -2.89 11.90
CA VAL A 44 -25.06 -2.80 10.43
C VAL A 44 -26.07 -1.82 9.82
N SER A 45 -27.32 -1.84 10.29
CA SER A 45 -28.36 -0.94 9.79
C SER A 45 -28.05 0.54 10.12
N LEU A 46 -27.62 0.81 11.35
CA LEU A 46 -27.24 2.15 11.79
C LEU A 46 -25.96 2.61 11.09
N MET A 47 -25.00 1.71 10.89
CA MET A 47 -23.76 2.00 10.19
C MET A 47 -24.02 2.37 8.73
N ALA A 48 -24.91 1.66 8.04
CA ALA A 48 -25.31 2.02 6.68
C ALA A 48 -25.91 3.43 6.59
N ILE A 49 -26.73 3.82 7.58
CA ILE A 49 -27.28 5.18 7.68
C ILE A 49 -26.16 6.20 7.92
N CYS A 50 -25.23 5.91 8.84
CA CYS A 50 -24.10 6.80 9.13
C CYS A 50 -23.21 6.99 7.90
N LEU A 51 -22.87 5.91 7.19
CA LEU A 51 -22.07 5.95 5.96
C LEU A 51 -22.78 6.76 4.86
N LEU A 52 -24.10 6.65 4.71
CA LEU A 52 -24.86 7.47 3.77
C LEU A 52 -24.78 8.96 4.12
N LEU A 53 -24.92 9.30 5.40
CA LEU A 53 -24.80 10.68 5.87
C LEU A 53 -23.40 11.24 5.62
N LEU A 54 -22.35 10.46 5.91
CA LEU A 54 -20.97 10.86 5.65
C LEU A 54 -20.72 11.09 4.16
N LYS A 55 -21.29 10.26 3.28
CA LYS A 55 -21.20 10.44 1.83
C LYS A 55 -21.90 11.73 1.36
N ILE A 56 -23.02 12.10 1.96
CA ILE A 56 -23.69 13.38 1.67
C ILE A 56 -22.78 14.55 2.08
N ILE A 57 -22.16 14.48 3.27
CA ILE A 57 -21.23 15.52 3.74
C ILE A 57 -20.01 15.61 2.82
N GLU A 58 -19.44 14.46 2.41
CA GLU A 58 -18.33 14.41 1.46
C GLU A 58 -18.69 15.11 0.13
N SER A 59 -19.92 14.93 -0.37
CA SER A 59 -20.36 15.59 -1.61
C SER A 59 -20.38 17.12 -1.55
N THR A 60 -20.37 17.72 -0.35
CA THR A 60 -20.28 19.17 -0.17
C THR A 60 -18.83 19.71 -0.27
N GLY A 61 -17.84 18.82 -0.38
CA GLY A 61 -16.42 19.17 -0.41
C GLY A 61 -15.84 19.58 0.95
N LEU A 62 -16.60 19.41 2.04
CA LEU A 62 -16.18 19.75 3.40
C LEU A 62 -15.26 18.70 4.05
N TYR A 63 -15.24 17.48 3.51
CA TYR A 63 -14.51 16.31 4.01
C TYR A 63 -14.16 15.39 2.83
N SER A 64 -13.02 14.69 2.89
CA SER A 64 -12.58 13.70 1.90
C SER A 64 -12.23 12.39 2.60
N THR A 65 -12.74 11.27 2.08
CA THR A 65 -12.41 9.92 2.58
C THR A 65 -10.96 9.51 2.27
N ASN A 66 -10.32 10.17 1.29
CA ASN A 66 -8.94 9.87 0.91
C ASN A 66 -7.91 10.26 1.98
N ASP A 67 -8.27 11.18 2.89
CA ASP A 67 -7.40 11.70 3.96
C ASP A 67 -7.31 10.74 5.17
N ASN A 68 -7.80 9.51 5.01
CA ASN A 68 -7.76 8.48 6.04
C ASN A 68 -6.45 7.68 5.98
N LYS A 69 -5.71 7.66 7.11
CA LYS A 69 -4.45 6.92 7.27
C LYS A 69 -4.59 5.41 7.04
N LEU A 70 -5.81 4.87 7.07
CA LEU A 70 -6.09 3.50 6.67
C LEU A 70 -5.51 3.15 5.29
N ASN A 71 -5.62 4.08 4.33
CA ASN A 71 -5.14 3.87 2.96
C ASN A 71 -3.62 3.71 2.89
N GLU A 72 -2.89 4.46 3.72
CA GLU A 72 -1.44 4.35 3.83
C GLU A 72 -1.02 3.05 4.52
N LEU A 73 -1.72 2.67 5.58
CA LEU A 73 -1.47 1.41 6.29
C LEU A 73 -1.72 0.17 5.42
N LEU A 74 -2.75 0.21 4.56
CA LEU A 74 -3.02 -0.86 3.59
C LEU A 74 -1.91 -1.00 2.53
N LYS A 75 -1.17 0.06 2.23
CA LYS A 75 -0.03 0.03 1.29
C LYS A 75 1.26 -0.46 1.92
N THR A 76 1.41 -0.33 3.24
CA THR A 76 2.68 -0.57 3.94
C THR A 76 2.83 -1.96 4.53
N MET A 77 1.73 -2.71 4.73
CA MET A 77 1.78 -4.04 5.34
C MET A 77 0.94 -5.09 4.60
N PRO A 78 1.27 -6.40 4.74
CA PRO A 78 0.50 -7.47 4.12
C PRO A 78 -0.96 -7.48 4.59
N ALA A 79 -1.88 -7.68 3.65
CA ALA A 79 -3.33 -7.67 3.90
C ALA A 79 -3.76 -8.62 5.04
N ALA A 80 -3.17 -9.81 5.13
CA ALA A 80 -3.46 -10.77 6.19
C ALA A 80 -3.06 -10.27 7.58
N VAL A 81 -1.89 -9.60 7.69
CA VAL A 81 -1.42 -8.99 8.94
C VAL A 81 -2.37 -7.86 9.34
N PHE A 82 -2.71 -6.99 8.38
CA PHE A 82 -3.65 -5.89 8.60
C PHE A 82 -5.03 -6.40 9.06
N ALA A 83 -5.53 -7.50 8.47
CA ALA A 83 -6.79 -8.13 8.86
C ALA A 83 -6.76 -8.67 10.30
N ILE A 84 -5.69 -9.37 10.70
CA ILE A 84 -5.55 -9.88 12.07
C ILE A 84 -5.50 -8.74 13.08
N LEU A 85 -4.73 -7.68 12.78
CA LEU A 85 -4.63 -6.51 13.65
C LEU A 85 -5.98 -5.79 13.77
N GLY A 86 -6.59 -5.43 12.65
CA GLY A 86 -7.82 -4.65 12.60
C GLY A 86 -9.06 -5.38 13.09
N VAL A 87 -9.14 -6.70 12.95
CA VAL A 87 -10.34 -7.48 13.34
C VAL A 87 -10.22 -8.08 14.73
N LEU A 88 -9.01 -8.43 15.19
CA LEU A 88 -8.82 -9.17 16.44
C LEU A 88 -8.02 -8.37 17.48
N ILE A 89 -6.81 -7.94 17.14
CA ILE A 89 -5.88 -7.40 18.14
C ILE A 89 -6.30 -5.99 18.61
N ILE A 90 -6.54 -5.08 17.66
CA ILE A 90 -6.95 -3.71 17.97
C ILE A 90 -8.30 -3.69 18.69
N PRO A 91 -9.37 -4.38 18.21
CA PRO A 91 -10.63 -4.47 18.94
C PRO A 91 -10.49 -5.03 20.37
N LEU A 92 -9.64 -6.05 20.58
CA LEU A 92 -9.41 -6.58 21.92
C LEU A 92 -8.82 -5.53 22.86
N ILE A 93 -7.78 -4.81 22.39
CA ILE A 93 -7.13 -3.73 23.14
C ILE A 93 -8.14 -2.62 23.45
N GLU A 94 -8.93 -2.20 22.45
CA GLU A 94 -9.94 -1.16 22.61
C GLU A 94 -11.06 -1.57 23.57
N GLU A 95 -11.49 -2.83 23.58
CA GLU A 95 -12.43 -3.32 24.58
C GLU A 95 -11.83 -3.27 26.00
N VAL A 96 -10.57 -3.66 26.16
CA VAL A 96 -9.90 -3.55 27.46
C VAL A 96 -9.83 -2.08 27.91
N ILE A 97 -9.38 -1.18 27.05
CA ILE A 97 -9.19 0.24 27.39
C ILE A 97 -10.53 0.92 27.68
N PHE A 98 -11.51 0.80 26.79
CA PHE A 98 -12.73 1.61 26.85
C PHE A 98 -13.89 0.93 27.58
N ARG A 99 -13.82 -0.38 27.86
CA ARG A 99 -14.97 -1.15 28.39
C ARG A 99 -14.66 -1.95 29.65
N LEU A 100 -13.40 -2.18 30.01
CA LEU A 100 -13.10 -2.92 31.24
C LEU A 100 -13.66 -2.20 32.48
N TYR A 101 -13.52 -0.87 32.51
CA TYR A 101 -13.96 -0.01 33.62
C TYR A 101 -15.47 0.21 33.70
N LEU A 102 -16.27 -0.16 32.69
CA LEU A 102 -17.72 0.09 32.64
C LEU A 102 -18.56 -0.72 33.64
N ARG A 103 -17.96 -1.64 34.37
CA ARG A 103 -18.60 -2.28 35.53
C ARG A 103 -17.76 -2.11 36.78
N TYR A 104 -18.42 -1.81 37.89
CA TYR A 104 -17.76 -1.59 39.17
C TYR A 104 -16.84 -2.76 39.56
N ASN A 105 -17.34 -3.99 39.44
CA ASN A 105 -16.60 -5.19 39.86
C ASN A 105 -15.31 -5.45 39.06
N THR A 106 -15.25 -4.97 37.81
CA THR A 106 -14.10 -5.14 36.90
C THR A 106 -13.29 -3.86 36.72
N ASN A 107 -13.70 -2.76 37.34
CA ASN A 107 -12.93 -1.52 37.35
C ASN A 107 -11.81 -1.65 38.40
N TYR A 108 -10.73 -2.35 38.01
CA TYR A 108 -9.62 -2.67 38.91
C TYR A 108 -8.93 -1.42 39.45
N LEU A 109 -8.83 -0.36 38.63
CA LEU A 109 -8.27 0.92 39.07
C LEU A 109 -9.11 1.53 40.19
N LEU A 110 -10.43 1.67 40.00
CA LEU A 110 -11.32 2.21 41.03
C LEU A 110 -11.30 1.35 42.29
N ARG A 111 -11.30 0.01 42.14
CA ARG A 111 -11.24 -0.91 43.28
C ARG A 111 -9.90 -0.83 44.02
N PHE A 112 -8.81 -0.64 43.31
CA PHE A 112 -7.50 -0.39 43.90
C PHE A 112 -7.50 0.92 44.70
N LEU A 113 -8.01 2.02 44.14
CA LEU A 113 -8.15 3.29 44.85
C LEU A 113 -9.03 3.16 46.12
N VAL A 114 -10.15 2.43 46.03
CA VAL A 114 -10.98 2.12 47.21
C VAL A 114 -10.20 1.28 48.22
N SER A 115 -9.35 0.36 47.80
CA SER A 115 -8.55 -0.47 48.72
C SER A 115 -7.50 0.33 49.51
N LEU A 116 -7.00 1.46 48.98
CA LEU A 116 -6.07 2.34 49.72
C LEU A 116 -6.71 2.93 50.98
N SER A 117 -8.03 3.11 51.00
CA SER A 117 -8.76 3.58 52.18
C SER A 117 -8.71 2.60 53.37
N PHE A 118 -8.22 1.38 53.16
CA PHE A 118 -7.92 0.41 54.21
C PHE A 118 -6.83 0.88 55.18
N VAL A 119 -5.93 1.77 54.75
CA VAL A 119 -4.88 2.34 55.61
C VAL A 119 -5.48 3.03 56.85
N ALA A 120 -6.68 3.62 56.72
CA ALA A 120 -7.43 4.20 57.84
C ALA A 120 -8.36 3.20 58.55
N GLY A 121 -8.17 1.89 58.34
CA GLY A 121 -8.87 0.80 59.00
C GLY A 121 -10.00 0.15 58.17
N LYS A 122 -10.39 -1.08 58.59
CA LYS A 122 -11.39 -1.92 57.90
C LYS A 122 -12.77 -1.26 57.80
N LYS A 123 -13.22 -0.57 58.86
CA LYS A 123 -14.51 0.16 58.86
C LYS A 123 -14.53 1.29 57.83
N ASN A 124 -13.40 1.99 57.66
CA ASN A 124 -13.28 3.06 56.69
C ASN A 124 -13.37 2.53 55.25
N LYS A 125 -12.70 1.42 54.94
CA LYS A 125 -12.81 0.76 53.62
C LYS A 125 -14.26 0.45 53.24
N VAL A 126 -15.04 -0.11 54.17
CA VAL A 126 -16.46 -0.43 53.93
C VAL A 126 -17.28 0.85 53.68
N ARG A 127 -17.04 1.91 54.45
CA ARG A 127 -17.71 3.21 54.28
C ARG A 127 -17.39 3.84 52.92
N VAL A 128 -16.12 3.87 52.54
CA VAL A 128 -15.66 4.40 51.25
C VAL A 128 -16.23 3.58 50.10
N GLU A 129 -16.17 2.25 50.18
CA GLU A 129 -16.75 1.37 49.16
C GLU A 129 -18.26 1.60 48.97
N ALA A 130 -19.02 1.73 50.07
CA ALA A 130 -20.45 2.01 50.01
C ALA A 130 -20.75 3.38 49.38
N TRP A 131 -19.98 4.40 49.74
CA TRP A 131 -20.11 5.76 49.18
C TRP A 131 -19.77 5.79 47.68
N VAL A 132 -18.66 5.16 47.27
CA VAL A 132 -18.28 5.07 45.85
C VAL A 132 -19.32 4.29 45.05
N LYS A 133 -19.83 3.15 45.55
CA LYS A 133 -20.92 2.41 44.88
C LYS A 133 -22.18 3.26 44.74
N LYS A 134 -22.54 4.04 45.75
CA LYS A 134 -23.68 4.96 45.68
C LYS A 134 -23.51 5.97 44.56
N ILE A 135 -22.35 6.65 44.50
CA ILE A 135 -22.04 7.61 43.43
C ILE A 135 -22.02 6.93 42.06
N TRP A 136 -21.38 5.77 41.97
CA TRP A 136 -21.33 4.96 40.75
C TRP A 136 -22.73 4.71 40.18
N HIS A 137 -23.66 4.22 41.00
CA HIS A 137 -25.03 3.96 40.57
C HIS A 137 -25.81 5.23 40.23
N GLN A 138 -25.59 6.33 40.95
CA GLN A 138 -26.25 7.62 40.67
C GLN A 138 -25.77 8.25 39.36
N GLN A 139 -24.47 8.14 39.07
CA GLN A 139 -23.84 8.80 37.92
C GLN A 139 -23.59 7.87 36.74
N TYR A 140 -24.04 6.61 36.82
CA TYR A 140 -23.73 5.57 35.83
C TYR A 140 -24.10 5.96 34.40
N ARG A 141 -25.21 6.70 34.22
CA ARG A 141 -25.62 7.22 32.92
C ARG A 141 -24.50 8.02 32.26
N TYR A 142 -23.87 8.93 32.99
CA TYR A 142 -22.80 9.77 32.46
C TYR A 142 -21.53 8.96 32.19
N ILE A 143 -21.18 8.03 33.09
CA ILE A 143 -20.03 7.13 32.91
C ILE A 143 -20.17 6.33 31.61
N PHE A 144 -21.37 5.77 31.38
CA PHE A 144 -21.65 4.98 30.19
C PHE A 144 -21.52 5.81 28.89
N TYR A 145 -22.16 6.98 28.83
CA TYR A 145 -22.13 7.81 27.63
C TYR A 145 -20.77 8.48 27.39
N LEU A 146 -20.06 8.88 28.46
CA LEU A 146 -18.71 9.41 28.35
C LEU A 146 -17.76 8.37 27.75
N ALA A 147 -17.87 7.10 28.16
CA ALA A 147 -17.07 6.03 27.59
C ALA A 147 -17.31 5.84 26.08
N ALA A 148 -18.57 5.91 25.64
CA ALA A 148 -18.92 5.83 24.23
C ALA A 148 -18.43 7.05 23.43
N LEU A 149 -18.51 8.25 24.00
CA LEU A 149 -17.98 9.47 23.39
C LEU A 149 -16.45 9.42 23.25
N LEU A 150 -15.74 9.04 24.31
CA LEU A 150 -14.27 8.91 24.28
C LEU A 150 -13.83 7.87 23.24
N PHE A 151 -14.56 6.76 23.13
CA PHE A 151 -14.31 5.77 22.09
C PHE A 151 -14.53 6.34 20.69
N GLY A 152 -15.58 7.14 20.46
CA GLY A 152 -15.76 7.82 19.18
C GLY A 152 -14.63 8.79 18.87
N PHE A 153 -14.32 9.67 19.82
CA PHE A 153 -13.39 10.77 19.62
C PHE A 153 -11.93 10.34 19.43
N ILE A 154 -11.51 9.20 19.97
CA ILE A 154 -10.15 8.68 19.71
C ILE A 154 -9.91 8.43 18.21
N HIS A 155 -10.96 8.23 17.41
CA HIS A 155 -10.83 8.00 15.97
C HIS A 155 -10.47 9.25 15.17
N ILE A 156 -10.40 10.44 15.80
CA ILE A 156 -9.84 11.64 15.16
C ILE A 156 -8.40 11.39 14.66
N PHE A 157 -7.65 10.49 15.31
CA PHE A 157 -6.28 10.17 14.92
C PHE A 157 -6.16 9.43 13.57
N ASN A 158 -7.27 8.90 13.04
CA ASN A 158 -7.30 8.26 11.72
C ASN A 158 -7.27 9.27 10.56
N TYR A 159 -7.49 10.55 10.85
CA TYR A 159 -7.55 11.62 9.87
C TYR A 159 -6.30 12.51 9.95
N GLU A 160 -6.02 13.22 8.86
CA GLU A 160 -5.04 14.30 8.87
C GLU A 160 -5.55 15.49 9.70
N TYR A 161 -4.61 16.20 10.33
CA TYR A 161 -4.94 17.35 11.16
C TYR A 161 -5.20 18.58 10.30
N ASP A 162 -6.49 18.94 10.18
CA ASP A 162 -6.94 20.19 9.57
C ASP A 162 -8.00 20.87 10.46
N LEU A 163 -8.09 22.19 10.40
CA LEU A 163 -9.06 22.99 11.14
C LEU A 163 -10.50 22.59 10.77
N LYS A 164 -10.76 22.25 9.51
CA LYS A 164 -12.07 21.74 9.06
C LYS A 164 -12.39 20.40 9.72
N MET A 165 -11.41 19.51 9.81
CA MET A 165 -11.55 18.21 10.48
C MET A 165 -11.84 18.39 11.97
N LEU A 166 -11.24 19.39 12.63
CA LEU A 166 -11.54 19.69 14.04
C LEU A 166 -12.96 20.23 14.25
N ILE A 167 -13.55 20.93 13.29
CA ILE A 167 -14.96 21.38 13.41
C ILE A 167 -15.91 20.21 13.15
N LEU A 168 -15.58 19.35 12.20
CA LEU A 168 -16.42 18.22 11.78
C LEU A 168 -16.21 16.95 12.61
N PHE A 169 -15.17 16.87 13.47
CA PHE A 169 -14.82 15.64 14.20
C PHE A 169 -16.00 15.01 14.96
N PRO A 170 -16.89 15.78 15.64
CA PRO A 170 -18.01 15.18 16.37
C PRO A 170 -19.01 14.49 15.43
N LEU A 171 -19.11 14.96 14.19
CA LEU A 171 -20.01 14.44 13.16
C LEU A 171 -19.42 13.23 12.45
N ILE A 172 -18.14 13.28 12.06
CA ILE A 172 -17.45 12.17 11.38
C ILE A 172 -17.21 10.97 12.31
N THR A 173 -17.19 11.18 13.63
CA THR A 173 -17.01 10.12 14.64
C THR A 173 -18.32 9.51 15.15
N ILE A 174 -19.48 9.95 14.64
CA ILE A 174 -20.79 9.35 14.98
C ILE A 174 -20.83 7.82 14.78
N PRO A 175 -20.33 7.24 13.66
CA PRO A 175 -20.27 5.80 13.49
C PRO A 175 -19.67 5.08 14.71
N GLN A 176 -18.55 5.60 15.21
CA GLN A 176 -17.80 5.02 16.31
C GLN A 176 -18.47 5.28 17.65
N ILE A 177 -19.11 6.44 17.85
CA ILE A 177 -19.93 6.69 19.05
C ILE A 177 -21.10 5.68 19.13
N VAL A 178 -21.80 5.47 18.01
CA VAL A 178 -22.91 4.50 17.91
C VAL A 178 -22.41 3.09 18.21
N GLY A 179 -21.29 2.67 17.58
CA GLY A 179 -20.64 1.40 17.87
C GLY A 179 -20.28 1.28 19.37
N GLY A 180 -19.72 2.34 19.95
CA GLY A 180 -19.37 2.42 21.37
C GLY A 180 -20.56 2.20 22.31
N ILE A 181 -21.74 2.73 21.97
CA ILE A 181 -22.98 2.51 22.71
C ILE A 181 -23.40 1.03 22.64
N LEU A 182 -23.39 0.42 21.46
CA LEU A 182 -23.83 -0.97 21.28
C LEU A 182 -22.86 -1.98 21.93
N LEU A 183 -21.56 -1.75 21.79
CA LEU A 183 -20.50 -2.51 22.47
C LEU A 183 -20.63 -2.38 23.99
N GLY A 184 -20.81 -1.15 24.49
CA GLY A 184 -21.06 -0.88 25.90
C GLY A 184 -22.29 -1.60 26.44
N TYR A 185 -23.39 -1.63 25.68
CA TYR A 185 -24.60 -2.37 26.08
C TYR A 185 -24.31 -3.85 26.30
N LEU A 186 -23.66 -4.53 25.35
CA LEU A 186 -23.31 -5.95 25.50
C LEU A 186 -22.32 -6.19 26.63
N ARG A 187 -21.36 -5.28 26.81
CA ARG A 187 -20.40 -5.32 27.92
C ARG A 187 -21.09 -5.34 29.29
N VAL A 188 -22.08 -4.47 29.46
CA VAL A 188 -22.78 -4.26 30.73
C VAL A 188 -23.79 -5.37 30.99
N ARG A 189 -24.57 -5.75 29.98
CA ARG A 189 -25.57 -6.82 30.09
C ARG A 189 -24.96 -8.20 30.18
N PHE A 190 -23.81 -8.43 29.56
CA PHE A 190 -23.11 -9.71 29.61
C PHE A 190 -21.72 -9.52 30.22
N ASN A 191 -20.68 -9.48 29.39
CA ASN A 191 -19.30 -9.32 29.81
C ASN A 191 -18.44 -8.79 28.65
N LEU A 192 -17.14 -8.62 28.89
CA LEU A 192 -16.18 -8.08 27.92
C LEU A 192 -16.12 -8.89 26.63
N ILE A 193 -16.21 -10.22 26.71
CA ILE A 193 -16.09 -11.13 25.57
C ILE A 193 -17.22 -10.91 24.56
N TRP A 194 -18.45 -10.62 25.01
CA TRP A 194 -19.57 -10.33 24.11
C TRP A 194 -19.46 -8.96 23.44
N GLY A 195 -18.84 -7.98 24.11
CA GLY A 195 -18.45 -6.71 23.48
C GLY A 195 -17.40 -6.94 22.39
N PHE A 196 -16.33 -7.67 22.73
CA PHE A 196 -15.28 -8.06 21.79
C PHE A 196 -15.80 -8.79 20.56
N PHE A 197 -16.69 -9.78 20.71
CA PHE A 197 -17.25 -10.48 19.55
C PHE A 197 -18.09 -9.57 18.65
N LEU A 198 -18.86 -8.64 19.22
CA LEU A 198 -19.58 -7.65 18.40
C LEU A 198 -18.59 -6.76 17.65
N HIS A 199 -17.52 -6.32 18.32
CA HIS A 199 -16.49 -5.47 17.73
C HIS A 199 -15.74 -6.18 16.59
N ALA A 200 -15.30 -7.41 16.83
CA ALA A 200 -14.62 -8.21 15.82
C ALA A 200 -15.55 -8.49 14.63
N LEU A 201 -16.84 -8.77 14.86
CA LEU A 201 -17.81 -8.95 13.78
C LEU A 201 -18.08 -7.65 13.00
N HIS A 202 -18.18 -6.52 13.70
CA HIS A 202 -18.29 -5.20 13.08
C HIS A 202 -17.11 -4.94 12.13
N ASN A 203 -15.88 -5.07 12.65
CA ASN A 203 -14.69 -4.87 11.85
C ASN A 203 -14.57 -5.90 10.73
N ALA A 204 -14.96 -7.15 10.95
CA ALA A 204 -14.99 -8.16 9.90
C ALA A 204 -15.93 -7.77 8.74
N ILE A 205 -17.12 -7.24 9.05
CA ILE A 205 -18.12 -6.84 8.05
C ILE A 205 -17.66 -5.61 7.25
N PHE A 206 -17.09 -4.60 7.91
CA PHE A 206 -16.78 -3.33 7.25
C PHE A 206 -15.33 -3.23 6.74
N LEU A 207 -14.37 -3.88 7.40
CA LEU A 207 -12.96 -3.75 7.07
C LEU A 207 -12.44 -4.83 6.12
N LEU A 208 -12.88 -6.10 6.25
CA LEU A 208 -12.38 -7.18 5.38
C LEU A 208 -12.69 -6.96 3.90
N PRO A 209 -13.88 -6.47 3.49
CA PRO A 209 -14.14 -6.17 2.08
C PRO A 209 -13.17 -5.11 1.53
N VAL A 210 -12.87 -4.06 2.31
CA VAL A 210 -11.93 -3.00 1.93
C VAL A 210 -10.51 -3.56 1.79
N ILE A 211 -10.07 -4.38 2.76
CA ILE A 211 -8.76 -5.04 2.72
C ILE A 211 -8.67 -5.96 1.49
N PHE A 212 -9.71 -6.75 1.24
CA PHE A 212 -9.73 -7.69 0.11
C PHE A 212 -9.66 -6.94 -1.23
N LEU A 213 -10.46 -5.89 -1.39
CA LEU A 213 -10.44 -5.05 -2.59
C LEU A 213 -9.05 -4.41 -2.77
N ALA A 214 -8.48 -3.82 -1.72
CA ALA A 214 -7.14 -3.24 -1.78
C ALA A 214 -6.06 -4.28 -2.10
N ALA A 215 -6.11 -5.47 -1.49
CA ALA A 215 -5.18 -6.55 -1.76
C ALA A 215 -5.29 -7.07 -3.20
N SER A 216 -6.51 -7.17 -3.73
CA SER A 216 -6.77 -7.57 -5.11
C SER A 216 -6.32 -6.51 -6.12
N ALA A 217 -6.45 -5.23 -5.80
CA ALA A 217 -5.96 -4.14 -6.63
C ALA A 217 -4.43 -4.12 -6.76
N ASN A 218 -3.71 -4.69 -5.79
CA ASN A 218 -2.24 -4.73 -5.78
C ASN A 218 -1.63 -5.95 -6.49
N LYS A 219 -2.46 -6.84 -7.07
CA LYS A 219 -1.99 -8.04 -7.77
C LYS A 219 -2.89 -8.41 -8.95
N VAL A 220 -2.29 -8.69 -10.10
CA VAL A 220 -2.94 -9.31 -11.25
C VAL A 220 -2.28 -10.66 -11.55
N GLU A 221 -3.09 -11.68 -11.78
CA GLU A 221 -2.67 -13.00 -12.21
C GLU A 221 -3.58 -13.48 -13.33
N VAL A 222 -3.02 -13.65 -14.53
CA VAL A 222 -3.76 -14.04 -15.73
C VAL A 222 -3.10 -15.27 -16.32
N ASN A 223 -3.92 -16.25 -16.68
CA ASN A 223 -3.50 -17.43 -17.43
C ASN A 223 -4.43 -17.58 -18.64
N ASP A 224 -3.92 -17.25 -19.81
CA ASP A 224 -4.69 -17.18 -21.05
C ASP A 224 -3.94 -17.90 -22.17
N ASN A 225 -4.54 -18.93 -22.75
CA ASN A 225 -3.97 -19.71 -23.86
C ASN A 225 -2.51 -20.16 -23.63
N GLY A 226 -2.20 -20.63 -22.42
CA GLY A 226 -0.86 -21.07 -22.05
C GLY A 226 0.12 -19.94 -21.71
N GLN A 227 -0.28 -18.67 -21.80
CA GLN A 227 0.52 -17.53 -21.35
C GLN A 227 0.13 -17.16 -19.92
N TYR A 228 1.06 -17.37 -19.00
CA TYR A 228 0.89 -17.04 -17.59
C TYR A 228 1.61 -15.73 -17.28
N ILE A 229 0.91 -14.79 -16.64
CA ILE A 229 1.46 -13.53 -16.17
C ILE A 229 1.00 -13.23 -14.75
N LYS A 230 1.92 -12.74 -13.93
CA LYS A 230 1.68 -12.28 -12.58
C LYS A 230 2.37 -10.93 -12.41
N ILE A 231 1.60 -9.91 -12.03
CA ILE A 231 2.09 -8.58 -11.68
C ILE A 231 1.65 -8.30 -10.25
N GLU A 232 2.55 -7.84 -9.40
CA GLU A 232 2.22 -7.45 -8.03
C GLU A 232 3.03 -6.23 -7.62
N LYS A 233 2.43 -5.34 -6.85
CA LYS A 233 3.16 -4.23 -6.24
C LYS A 233 4.14 -4.78 -5.21
N SER A 234 5.42 -4.43 -5.33
CA SER A 234 6.46 -4.97 -4.45
C SER A 234 6.36 -4.32 -3.07
N LEU A 235 6.37 -5.15 -2.03
CA LEU A 235 6.35 -4.71 -0.63
C LEU A 235 7.78 -4.58 -0.09
N LEU A 236 7.95 -3.77 0.96
CA LEU A 236 9.26 -3.52 1.58
C LEU A 236 9.98 -4.84 1.93
N LYS A 237 11.26 -4.96 1.49
CA LYS A 237 12.28 -6.01 1.78
C LYS A 237 12.53 -7.11 0.73
N GLU A 238 12.12 -6.95 -0.52
CA GLU A 238 12.51 -7.90 -1.56
C GLU A 238 13.89 -7.58 -2.17
N LYS A 239 14.66 -8.61 -2.54
CA LYS A 239 15.91 -8.42 -3.30
C LYS A 239 15.53 -8.02 -4.73
N THR A 240 16.21 -7.01 -5.27
CA THR A 240 16.06 -6.63 -6.68
C THR A 240 16.76 -7.66 -7.57
N GLY A 241 16.09 -8.08 -8.63
CA GLY A 241 16.63 -9.05 -9.58
C GLY A 241 15.81 -9.14 -10.86
N MET A 242 16.51 -9.31 -11.99
CA MET A 242 15.90 -9.52 -13.31
C MET A 242 16.53 -10.76 -13.97
N SER A 243 15.68 -11.69 -14.40
CA SER A 243 16.06 -12.89 -15.15
C SER A 243 15.30 -12.93 -16.47
N PHE A 244 16.04 -13.13 -17.55
CA PHE A 244 15.49 -13.17 -18.91
C PHE A 244 15.79 -14.53 -19.55
N TYR A 245 14.75 -15.14 -20.10
CA TYR A 245 14.82 -16.39 -20.85
C TYR A 245 14.08 -16.22 -22.17
N LYS A 246 14.21 -17.19 -23.09
CA LYS A 246 13.55 -17.12 -24.41
C LYS A 246 12.02 -16.98 -24.32
N ASP A 247 11.42 -17.64 -23.34
CA ASP A 247 9.97 -17.75 -23.16
C ASP A 247 9.44 -17.15 -21.85
N SER A 248 10.33 -16.58 -21.05
CA SER A 248 9.98 -16.10 -19.71
C SER A 248 10.81 -14.91 -19.28
N ILE A 249 10.19 -14.08 -18.45
CA ILE A 249 10.82 -12.97 -17.77
C ILE A 249 10.39 -12.98 -16.31
N SER A 250 11.35 -12.76 -15.41
CA SER A 250 11.08 -12.60 -13.99
C SER A 250 11.82 -11.36 -13.50
N ILE A 251 11.06 -10.40 -13.02
CA ILE A 251 11.52 -9.15 -12.45
C ILE A 251 11.00 -9.07 -11.02
N THR A 252 11.87 -8.69 -10.10
CA THR A 252 11.58 -8.56 -8.67
C THR A 252 12.08 -7.21 -8.17
N ASN A 253 11.22 -6.51 -7.42
CA ASN A 253 11.51 -5.24 -6.75
C ASN A 253 12.21 -4.18 -7.65
N SER A 254 11.69 -4.00 -8.86
CA SER A 254 12.19 -3.02 -9.85
C SER A 254 11.19 -1.91 -10.06
N SER A 255 11.67 -0.71 -10.40
CA SER A 255 10.78 0.42 -10.70
C SER A 255 9.95 0.14 -11.97
N LEU A 256 8.79 0.77 -12.09
CA LEU A 256 7.99 0.66 -13.31
C LEU A 256 8.80 1.13 -14.54
N LYS A 257 9.66 2.15 -14.39
CA LYS A 257 10.61 2.59 -15.42
C LYS A 257 11.50 1.45 -15.93
N ASP A 258 12.12 0.72 -15.01
CA ASP A 258 13.03 -0.39 -15.34
C ASP A 258 12.28 -1.56 -15.98
N ILE A 259 11.05 -1.83 -15.50
CA ILE A 259 10.21 -2.89 -16.06
C ILE A 259 9.83 -2.54 -17.49
N VAL A 260 9.35 -1.32 -17.75
CA VAL A 260 8.98 -0.88 -19.10
C VAL A 260 10.21 -0.88 -20.00
N SER A 261 11.37 -0.43 -19.52
CA SER A 261 12.64 -0.51 -20.26
C SER A 261 12.97 -1.96 -20.64
N ALA A 262 12.87 -2.88 -19.69
CA ALA A 262 13.15 -4.31 -19.91
C ALA A 262 12.18 -4.99 -20.88
N THR A 263 10.89 -4.64 -20.84
CA THR A 263 9.85 -5.30 -21.66
C THR A 263 9.73 -4.68 -23.05
N THR A 264 10.01 -3.39 -23.22
CA THR A 264 9.95 -2.71 -24.52
C THR A 264 11.31 -2.72 -25.24
N GLY A 265 12.42 -2.76 -24.50
CA GLY A 265 13.77 -2.59 -25.04
C GLY A 265 14.21 -1.13 -25.19
N TYR A 266 13.37 -0.16 -24.81
CA TYR A 266 13.76 1.24 -24.76
C TYR A 266 14.76 1.47 -23.62
N ASN A 267 15.79 2.26 -23.89
CA ASN A 267 16.70 2.69 -22.83
C ASN A 267 15.93 3.56 -21.82
N ALA A 268 16.04 3.22 -20.53
CA ALA A 268 15.34 3.89 -19.45
C ALA A 268 15.53 5.42 -19.45
N GLN A 269 16.66 5.93 -19.96
CA GLN A 269 16.89 7.37 -20.07
C GLN A 269 15.86 8.09 -20.95
N PHE A 270 15.31 7.42 -21.97
CA PHE A 270 14.33 7.98 -22.91
C PHE A 270 12.90 7.53 -22.57
N ILE A 271 12.68 7.14 -21.31
CA ILE A 271 11.35 6.87 -20.77
C ILE A 271 10.97 8.06 -19.88
N GLU A 272 9.95 8.78 -20.32
CA GLU A 272 9.42 9.97 -19.65
C GLU A 272 8.02 9.69 -19.10
N SER A 273 7.61 10.43 -18.07
CA SER A 273 6.25 10.36 -17.56
C SER A 273 5.69 11.69 -17.11
N ASN A 274 4.36 11.81 -17.14
CA ASN A 274 3.63 12.89 -16.47
C ASN A 274 3.58 12.72 -14.93
N ASN A 275 4.01 11.58 -14.37
CA ASN A 275 4.06 11.34 -12.93
C ASN A 275 5.26 10.47 -12.51
N GLU A 276 6.35 11.14 -12.12
CA GLU A 276 7.59 10.49 -11.70
C GLU A 276 7.44 9.63 -10.44
N ASN A 277 6.51 9.96 -9.54
CA ASN A 277 6.28 9.17 -8.32
C ASN A 277 5.69 7.80 -8.66
N LEU A 278 4.71 7.75 -9.57
CA LEU A 278 4.14 6.48 -10.06
C LEU A 278 5.13 5.70 -10.91
N LEU A 279 5.96 6.39 -11.69
CA LEU A 279 7.03 5.78 -12.48
C LEU A 279 8.11 5.11 -11.60
N ALA A 280 8.37 5.68 -10.42
CA ALA A 280 9.31 5.17 -9.43
C ALA A 280 8.75 4.03 -8.56
N GLU A 281 7.45 3.75 -8.60
CA GLU A 281 6.86 2.65 -7.83
C GLU A 281 7.42 1.29 -8.27
N LYS A 282 7.53 0.38 -7.30
CA LYS A 282 8.18 -0.92 -7.51
C LYS A 282 7.19 -2.06 -7.66
N TYR A 283 7.49 -2.96 -8.58
CA TYR A 283 6.65 -4.10 -8.92
C TYR A 283 7.47 -5.37 -9.11
N ASN A 284 6.81 -6.51 -8.91
CA ASN A 284 7.28 -7.81 -9.38
C ASN A 284 6.46 -8.18 -10.62
N LEU A 285 7.16 -8.68 -11.63
CA LEU A 285 6.58 -9.17 -12.87
C LEU A 285 7.12 -10.57 -13.11
N TYR A 286 6.23 -11.54 -13.26
CA TYR A 286 6.58 -12.86 -13.77
C TYR A 286 5.73 -13.16 -14.99
N TYR A 287 6.36 -13.59 -16.07
CA TYR A 287 5.67 -14.05 -17.26
C TYR A 287 6.32 -15.35 -17.77
N LYS A 288 5.47 -16.28 -18.21
CA LYS A 288 5.87 -17.53 -18.85
C LYS A 288 4.94 -17.84 -20.02
N ASN A 289 5.51 -17.94 -21.21
CA ASN A 289 4.83 -18.50 -22.38
C ASN A 289 4.96 -20.03 -22.34
N ARG A 290 3.88 -20.72 -21.98
CA ARG A 290 3.81 -22.20 -22.01
C ARG A 290 3.31 -22.72 -23.36
N ALA A 291 2.74 -21.86 -24.20
CA ALA A 291 2.27 -22.22 -25.54
C ALA A 291 3.41 -22.25 -26.56
N ASP A 292 4.38 -21.35 -26.41
CA ASP A 292 5.60 -21.31 -27.23
C ASP A 292 6.82 -21.04 -26.34
N SER A 293 7.66 -22.06 -26.17
CA SER A 293 8.88 -22.01 -25.37
C SER A 293 10.06 -21.33 -26.07
N THR A 294 9.86 -20.85 -27.30
CA THR A 294 10.90 -20.23 -28.11
C THR A 294 10.82 -18.70 -28.15
N SER A 295 9.67 -18.11 -27.76
CA SER A 295 9.46 -16.68 -27.86
C SER A 295 8.73 -16.05 -26.66
N LEU A 296 9.13 -14.82 -26.34
CA LEU A 296 8.53 -13.97 -25.32
C LEU A 296 7.48 -13.06 -25.97
N ASN A 297 6.23 -13.10 -25.49
CA ASN A 297 5.19 -12.18 -25.97
C ASN A 297 5.25 -10.84 -25.22
N LYS A 298 6.16 -9.96 -25.67
CA LYS A 298 6.32 -8.60 -25.10
C LYS A 298 5.04 -7.77 -25.18
N THR A 299 4.25 -7.92 -26.25
CA THR A 299 2.99 -7.20 -26.43
C THR A 299 2.01 -7.51 -25.31
N LYS A 300 1.78 -8.80 -25.01
CA LYS A 300 0.87 -9.22 -23.93
C LYS A 300 1.36 -8.74 -22.56
N ILE A 301 2.67 -8.77 -22.31
CA ILE A 301 3.26 -8.26 -21.06
C ILE A 301 2.93 -6.78 -20.90
N ASN A 302 3.20 -5.97 -21.93
CA ASN A 302 2.95 -4.54 -21.89
C ASN A 302 1.46 -4.20 -21.79
N GLU A 303 0.58 -4.94 -22.48
CA GLU A 303 -0.88 -4.80 -22.38
C GLU A 303 -1.40 -5.03 -20.95
N GLN A 304 -0.84 -5.99 -20.22
CA GLN A 304 -1.26 -6.26 -18.85
C GLN A 304 -0.66 -5.24 -17.88
N LEU A 305 0.57 -4.79 -18.14
CA LEU A 305 1.23 -3.76 -17.35
C LEU A 305 0.51 -2.42 -17.46
N THR A 306 0.14 -1.98 -18.66
CA THR A 306 -0.64 -0.74 -18.89
C THR A 306 -2.00 -0.79 -18.22
N LYS A 307 -2.69 -1.94 -18.30
CA LYS A 307 -3.99 -2.16 -17.63
C LYS A 307 -3.89 -2.11 -16.12
N PHE A 308 -2.88 -2.77 -15.54
CA PHE A 308 -2.70 -2.87 -14.09
C PHE A 308 -2.26 -1.53 -13.46
N CYS A 309 -1.33 -0.83 -14.09
CA CYS A 309 -0.79 0.43 -13.60
C CYS A 309 -1.54 1.67 -14.14
N HIS A 310 -2.61 1.47 -14.93
CA HIS A 310 -3.48 2.52 -15.47
C HIS A 310 -2.75 3.64 -16.23
N PHE A 311 -1.89 3.27 -17.18
CA PHE A 311 -1.19 4.21 -18.05
C PHE A 311 -1.29 3.84 -19.53
N GLU A 312 -1.01 4.83 -20.38
CA GLU A 312 -0.87 4.66 -21.82
C GLU A 312 0.60 4.84 -22.25
N LEU A 313 1.00 4.08 -23.28
CA LEU A 313 2.31 4.19 -23.91
C LEU A 313 2.17 4.88 -25.25
N SER A 314 2.98 5.90 -25.47
CA SER A 314 3.08 6.59 -26.76
C SER A 314 4.55 6.81 -27.11
N ILE A 315 4.86 6.79 -28.41
CA ILE A 315 6.18 7.14 -28.92
C ILE A 315 6.09 8.57 -29.43
N GLU A 316 6.93 9.45 -28.91
CA GLU A 316 7.07 10.83 -29.37
C GLU A 316 8.45 10.98 -30.03
N GLN A 317 8.47 11.53 -31.25
CA GLN A 317 9.72 11.87 -31.94
C GLN A 317 10.03 13.33 -31.64
N ARG A 318 11.26 13.61 -31.21
CA ARG A 318 11.72 14.98 -30.99
C ARG A 318 13.06 15.18 -31.64
N SER A 319 13.22 16.32 -32.29
CA SER A 319 14.51 16.76 -32.82
C SER A 319 15.39 17.23 -31.65
N GLU A 320 16.43 16.49 -31.35
CA GLU A 320 17.30 16.75 -30.20
C GLU A 320 18.79 16.69 -30.58
N GLY A 321 19.62 17.31 -29.74
CA GLY A 321 21.07 17.23 -29.85
C GLY A 321 21.57 15.84 -29.45
N VAL A 322 22.13 15.11 -30.39
CA VAL A 322 22.64 13.74 -30.23
C VAL A 322 24.13 13.70 -30.52
N LEU A 323 24.79 12.61 -30.14
CA LEU A 323 26.16 12.34 -30.55
C LEU A 323 26.16 11.35 -31.72
N LYS A 324 26.99 11.60 -32.72
CA LYS A 324 27.27 10.63 -33.77
C LYS A 324 28.66 10.05 -33.55
N LEU A 325 28.74 8.73 -33.42
CA LEU A 325 29.99 7.99 -33.40
C LEU A 325 30.47 7.83 -34.84
N ILE A 326 31.67 8.33 -35.12
CA ILE A 326 32.33 8.21 -36.42
C ILE A 326 33.70 7.55 -36.28
N ILE A 327 34.14 6.89 -37.34
CA ILE A 327 35.52 6.39 -37.47
C ILE A 327 36.34 7.51 -38.10
N GLU A 328 37.32 8.01 -37.36
CA GLU A 328 38.24 9.07 -37.81
C GLU A 328 39.56 8.45 -38.30
N ASP A 329 40.00 7.33 -37.70
CA ASP A 329 41.21 6.61 -38.08
C ASP A 329 41.00 5.09 -38.05
N THR A 330 40.78 4.52 -39.23
CA THR A 330 40.55 3.08 -39.42
C THR A 330 41.77 2.23 -39.08
N LEU A 331 43.00 2.76 -39.24
CA LEU A 331 44.23 2.02 -38.92
C LEU A 331 44.34 1.81 -37.41
N LYS A 332 44.08 2.87 -36.62
CA LYS A 332 44.02 2.76 -35.16
C LYS A 332 42.91 1.83 -34.71
N LEU A 333 41.71 1.93 -35.29
CA LEU A 333 40.60 1.07 -34.91
C LEU A 333 40.91 -0.42 -35.15
N ASN A 334 41.54 -0.74 -36.28
CA ASN A 334 41.90 -2.11 -36.63
C ASN A 334 42.94 -2.75 -35.69
N GLN A 335 43.75 -1.96 -34.97
CA GLN A 335 44.67 -2.50 -33.95
C GLN A 335 43.95 -3.16 -32.78
N HIS A 336 42.67 -2.82 -32.57
CA HIS A 336 41.84 -3.33 -31.50
C HIS A 336 40.82 -4.39 -31.97
N LYS A 337 40.90 -4.81 -33.24
CA LYS A 337 40.01 -5.80 -33.83
C LYS A 337 40.26 -7.19 -33.23
N VAL A 338 39.20 -7.97 -33.09
CA VAL A 338 39.24 -9.34 -32.57
C VAL A 338 38.59 -10.28 -33.58
N ASP A 339 39.27 -11.37 -33.90
CA ASP A 339 38.80 -12.35 -34.89
C ASP A 339 38.01 -13.51 -34.24
N GLU A 340 38.37 -13.93 -33.02
CA GLU A 340 37.73 -15.07 -32.34
C GLU A 340 37.58 -14.88 -30.82
N GLY A 341 36.59 -15.55 -30.21
CA GLY A 341 36.41 -15.63 -28.76
C GLY A 341 34.98 -15.37 -28.27
N LYS A 342 34.76 -15.47 -26.96
CA LYS A 342 33.48 -15.09 -26.32
C LYS A 342 33.51 -13.61 -25.94
N GLY A 343 32.49 -12.85 -26.35
CA GLY A 343 32.32 -11.46 -25.95
C GLY A 343 31.81 -11.31 -24.52
N TRP A 344 32.28 -10.30 -23.81
CA TRP A 344 31.83 -9.95 -22.47
C TRP A 344 32.06 -8.46 -22.17
N VAL A 345 31.31 -7.92 -21.20
CA VAL A 345 31.47 -6.55 -20.71
C VAL A 345 31.68 -6.59 -19.20
N ARG A 346 32.61 -5.78 -18.68
CA ARG A 346 32.84 -5.61 -17.25
C ARG A 346 32.85 -4.13 -16.89
N PHE A 347 32.34 -3.82 -15.70
CA PHE A 347 32.30 -2.47 -15.14
C PHE A 347 33.12 -2.41 -13.83
N PRO A 348 34.46 -2.39 -13.91
CA PRO A 348 35.30 -1.96 -12.80
C PRO A 348 34.93 -0.56 -12.29
N LYS A 349 35.38 -0.20 -11.08
CA LYS A 349 35.02 1.07 -10.41
C LYS A 349 35.32 2.32 -11.25
N ASP A 350 36.43 2.31 -11.99
CA ASP A 350 36.95 3.48 -12.71
C ASP A 350 37.15 3.20 -14.22
N SER A 351 36.61 2.10 -14.74
CA SER A 351 36.71 1.79 -16.17
C SER A 351 35.57 0.92 -16.67
N THR A 352 35.35 0.93 -17.97
CA THR A 352 34.45 -0.01 -18.65
C THR A 352 35.24 -0.78 -19.69
N ILE A 353 35.18 -2.12 -19.60
CA ILE A 353 35.92 -3.03 -20.48
C ILE A 353 34.92 -3.74 -21.36
N PHE A 354 35.01 -3.48 -22.67
CA PHE A 354 34.30 -4.17 -23.73
C PHE A 354 35.25 -5.16 -24.38
N HIS A 355 34.98 -6.45 -24.22
CA HIS A 355 35.77 -7.49 -24.84
C HIS A 355 34.98 -8.15 -25.96
N ASN A 356 35.56 -8.15 -27.16
CA ASN A 356 35.03 -8.79 -28.35
C ASN A 356 33.55 -8.41 -28.60
N ILE A 357 33.27 -7.11 -28.72
CA ILE A 357 31.94 -6.54 -28.92
C ILE A 357 31.79 -6.07 -30.38
N PRO A 358 30.63 -6.30 -31.05
CA PRO A 358 30.39 -5.77 -32.39
C PRO A 358 30.46 -4.24 -32.42
N PHE A 359 30.97 -3.66 -33.49
CA PHE A 359 31.00 -2.20 -33.66
C PHE A 359 29.61 -1.56 -33.48
N GLN A 360 28.56 -2.20 -34.00
CA GLN A 360 27.18 -1.72 -33.91
C GLN A 360 26.70 -1.56 -32.46
N ALA A 361 27.24 -2.37 -31.53
CA ALA A 361 26.88 -2.29 -30.13
C ALA A 361 27.63 -1.16 -29.39
N LEU A 362 28.70 -0.59 -29.96
CA LEU A 362 29.46 0.47 -29.29
C LEU A 362 28.64 1.74 -29.10
N ALA A 363 27.82 2.11 -30.09
CA ALA A 363 26.96 3.29 -29.99
C ALA A 363 25.99 3.16 -28.79
N SER A 364 25.30 2.03 -28.63
CA SER A 364 24.40 1.82 -27.49
C SER A 364 25.14 1.78 -26.14
N LEU A 365 26.34 1.21 -26.11
CA LEU A 365 27.16 1.13 -24.89
C LEU A 365 27.75 2.49 -24.47
N LEU A 366 28.00 3.38 -25.42
CA LEU A 366 28.50 4.75 -25.17
C LEU A 366 27.41 5.71 -24.70
N GLN A 367 26.12 5.37 -24.81
CA GLN A 367 25.04 6.20 -24.28
C GLN A 367 25.12 6.39 -22.76
N THR A 368 25.51 5.34 -22.04
CA THR A 368 25.62 5.37 -20.56
C THR A 368 26.64 6.38 -20.06
N PRO A 369 27.92 6.36 -20.48
CA PRO A 369 28.90 7.34 -20.02
C PRO A 369 28.68 8.74 -20.59
N THR A 370 28.04 8.89 -21.75
CA THR A 370 27.82 10.21 -22.38
C THR A 370 26.54 10.91 -21.92
N GLN A 371 25.58 10.17 -21.35
CA GLN A 371 24.23 10.64 -21.04
C GLN A 371 23.50 11.28 -22.24
N LYS A 372 23.90 10.97 -23.48
CA LYS A 372 23.26 11.42 -24.73
C LYS A 372 22.96 10.21 -25.61
N LYS A 373 21.96 10.29 -26.52
CA LYS A 373 21.84 9.28 -27.58
C LYS A 373 23.10 9.34 -28.45
N VAL A 374 23.68 8.17 -28.67
CA VAL A 374 24.81 7.98 -29.59
C VAL A 374 24.32 7.15 -30.75
N PHE A 375 24.46 7.68 -31.96
CA PHE A 375 24.13 7.00 -33.22
C PHE A 375 25.40 6.62 -33.97
N SER A 376 25.35 5.50 -34.67
CA SER A 376 26.37 5.11 -35.65
C SER A 376 25.66 4.72 -36.94
N ASN A 377 26.14 5.26 -38.07
CA ASN A 377 25.61 4.91 -39.40
C ASN A 377 26.52 3.89 -40.11
N ASP A 378 27.49 3.32 -39.40
CA ASP A 378 28.47 2.41 -39.98
C ASP A 378 27.92 0.99 -40.10
N THR A 379 28.30 0.29 -41.17
CA THR A 379 27.90 -1.09 -41.47
C THR A 379 28.97 -2.13 -41.09
N LEU A 380 30.07 -1.70 -40.48
CA LEU A 380 31.23 -2.52 -40.10
C LEU A 380 30.85 -3.71 -39.20
N GLN A 381 30.92 -4.93 -39.73
CA GLN A 381 30.59 -6.18 -39.00
C GLN A 381 31.73 -6.69 -38.09
N ALA A 382 32.79 -5.90 -37.87
CA ALA A 382 33.94 -6.29 -37.07
C ALA A 382 33.70 -6.15 -35.57
N ARG A 383 34.48 -6.88 -34.78
CA ARG A 383 34.39 -6.90 -33.31
C ARG A 383 35.67 -6.34 -32.70
N PHE A 384 35.55 -5.68 -31.56
CA PHE A 384 36.64 -4.91 -30.96
C PHE A 384 36.77 -5.11 -29.46
N ASN A 385 38.00 -4.95 -28.96
CA ASN A 385 38.31 -4.77 -27.55
C ASN A 385 38.48 -3.28 -27.26
N ILE A 386 37.67 -2.72 -26.37
CA ILE A 386 37.72 -1.30 -26.02
C ILE A 386 37.68 -1.18 -24.49
N THR A 387 38.62 -0.44 -23.93
CA THR A 387 38.66 -0.10 -22.50
C THR A 387 38.56 1.40 -22.32
N LEU A 388 37.48 1.87 -21.70
CA LEU A 388 37.23 3.28 -21.41
C LEU A 388 37.61 3.56 -19.95
N GLN A 389 38.45 4.58 -19.73
CA GLN A 389 38.94 4.97 -18.39
C GLN A 389 38.27 6.25 -17.88
N ALA A 390 37.64 7.03 -18.76
CA ALA A 390 37.07 8.33 -18.42
C ALA A 390 35.54 8.27 -18.32
N THR A 391 35.00 8.86 -17.26
CA THR A 391 33.56 9.13 -17.08
C THR A 391 33.14 10.52 -17.57
N GLU A 392 34.07 11.46 -17.68
CA GLU A 392 33.80 12.80 -18.21
C GLU A 392 33.73 12.79 -19.76
N PRO A 393 32.70 13.40 -20.38
CA PRO A 393 32.49 13.36 -21.83
C PRO A 393 33.68 13.87 -22.66
N GLU A 394 34.36 14.92 -22.21
CA GLU A 394 35.50 15.52 -22.93
C GLU A 394 36.70 14.57 -22.95
N LYS A 395 37.07 14.03 -21.79
CA LYS A 395 38.15 13.03 -21.66
C LYS A 395 37.82 11.73 -22.36
N LEU A 396 36.55 11.34 -22.37
CA LEU A 396 36.06 10.17 -23.10
C LEU A 396 36.27 10.35 -24.60
N ASN A 397 35.88 11.51 -25.15
CA ASN A 397 36.03 11.79 -26.57
C ASN A 397 37.51 11.86 -26.98
N GLU A 398 38.35 12.48 -26.15
CA GLU A 398 39.81 12.52 -26.35
C GLU A 398 40.42 11.11 -26.37
N GLN A 399 40.01 10.23 -25.45
CA GLN A 399 40.47 8.85 -25.42
C GLN A 399 40.01 8.08 -26.67
N LEU A 400 38.74 8.20 -27.06
CA LEU A 400 38.18 7.56 -28.25
C LEU A 400 39.01 7.94 -29.49
N THR A 401 39.35 9.22 -29.63
CA THR A 401 40.06 9.73 -30.80
C THR A 401 41.53 9.34 -30.80
N SER A 402 42.22 9.53 -29.67
CA SER A 402 43.66 9.29 -29.58
C SER A 402 44.02 7.80 -29.65
N VAL A 403 43.27 6.94 -28.95
CA VAL A 403 43.59 5.51 -28.76
C VAL A 403 42.90 4.60 -29.77
N TYR A 404 41.62 4.87 -30.08
CA TYR A 404 40.79 3.95 -30.86
C TYR A 404 40.48 4.45 -32.27
N GLY A 405 40.83 5.70 -32.60
CA GLY A 405 40.49 6.32 -33.89
C GLY A 405 38.99 6.58 -34.06
N LEU A 406 38.26 6.72 -32.96
CA LEU A 406 36.82 6.97 -32.92
C LEU A 406 36.53 8.38 -32.42
N ARG A 407 35.46 9.01 -32.88
CA ARG A 407 35.08 10.33 -32.39
C ARG A 407 33.58 10.47 -32.23
N LEU A 408 33.18 11.16 -31.18
CA LEU A 408 31.83 11.63 -30.94
C LEU A 408 31.72 13.07 -31.42
N ILE A 409 30.79 13.34 -32.33
CA ILE A 409 30.47 14.68 -32.83
C ILE A 409 29.04 15.04 -32.46
N ASP A 410 28.78 16.29 -32.11
CA ASP A 410 27.42 16.78 -31.93
C ASP A 410 26.69 16.77 -33.29
N SER A 411 25.47 16.29 -33.28
CA SER A 411 24.56 16.22 -34.42
C SER A 411 23.14 16.49 -33.94
N THR A 412 22.20 16.70 -34.85
CA THR A 412 20.77 16.62 -34.56
C THR A 412 20.21 15.35 -35.16
N ALA A 413 19.27 14.72 -34.46
CA ALA A 413 18.50 13.60 -35.00
C ALA A 413 17.11 13.57 -34.37
N GLU A 414 16.17 12.92 -35.07
CA GLU A 414 14.89 12.55 -34.48
C GLU A 414 15.10 11.41 -33.48
N VAL A 415 14.79 11.71 -32.23
CA VAL A 415 14.98 10.84 -31.07
C VAL A 415 13.61 10.34 -30.64
N GLU A 416 13.42 9.02 -30.70
CA GLU A 416 12.21 8.41 -30.15
C GLU A 416 12.28 8.42 -28.61
N HIS A 417 11.26 8.99 -27.98
CA HIS A 417 11.01 8.93 -26.55
C HIS A 417 9.77 8.09 -26.29
N LEU A 418 9.87 7.18 -25.32
CA LEU A 418 8.72 6.42 -24.85
C LEU A 418 8.06 7.18 -23.71
N VAL A 419 6.89 7.72 -23.97
CA VAL A 419 6.15 8.56 -23.01
C VAL A 419 5.06 7.73 -22.35
N ILE A 420 5.12 7.67 -21.01
CA ILE A 420 4.13 7.04 -20.13
C ILE A 420 3.18 8.11 -19.59
N LYS A 421 1.93 8.07 -20.03
CA LYS A 421 0.87 8.97 -19.54
C LYS A 421 -0.03 8.20 -18.58
N PHE A 422 0.10 8.47 -17.28
CA PHE A 422 -0.83 7.97 -16.28
C PHE A 422 -2.18 8.67 -16.40
N ASN A 423 -3.24 7.89 -16.34
CA ASN A 423 -4.60 8.41 -16.31
C ASN A 423 -4.83 9.14 -14.98
N ALA A 424 -5.55 10.26 -15.02
CA ALA A 424 -5.99 10.90 -13.78
C ALA A 424 -6.80 9.90 -12.94
N PRO A 425 -6.64 9.88 -11.60
CA PRO A 425 -7.49 9.04 -10.77
C PRO A 425 -8.96 9.43 -11.03
N LYS A 426 -9.75 8.46 -11.50
CA LYS A 426 -11.19 8.62 -11.69
C LYS A 426 -11.92 8.74 -10.37
#